data_AF-A0A397BY28-F1
#
_entry.id   AF-A0A397BY28-F1
#
_cell.length_a   1.000
_cell.length_b   1.000
_cell.length_c   1.000
_cell.angle_alpha   90.00
_cell.angle_beta   90.00
_cell.angle_gamma   90.00
#
_symmetry.space_group_name_H-M   'P 1'
#
loop_
_entity.id
_entity.type
_entity.pdbx_description
1 polymer ?
#
loop_
_entity_poly.entity_id
_entity_poly.type
_entity_poly.pdbx_seq_one_letter_code
_entity_poly.pdbx_strand_id
1 'polypeptide(L)'
;MVSPDSRRGVLRLALTVSGLLLFGIFAYTTESSWSYLNAVLLPTRTHVPHVPSIPTIPTTGGDPPFESVGIVTYIPDGHIKFINQAHHMLWSSWRYATSHVDRASRGRTDLILFAHRNVISQMPDECTLLDVTDAAAVEATRTHVADQCYVVERTPPADDYWFRYSFMFSLSYLAEPAFHTLLMDYDRLLRSDSDVVITPAFLSFRPPQFVVGRGGYMDEDFTRHRIHKLALDLNMTHQGLYNVGSTWFGNSSLVLTMTPKMLQVAQFILDSPIYGEEMGFPKWHPGVTSMYAGELVVNHFIPKDNVWVNSESLDINCNGHERTADVYHSHCWPGDQYPGYFNKWAYERGEYTVDKFPRQTLNISVINDYFMAMVLYGA
;
A
#
# COMPACT_ATOMS: atom_id res chain seq x y z
N MET A 1 -38.67 -50.07 -61.76
CA MET A 1 -37.47 -49.79 -60.93
C MET A 1 -37.04 -48.37 -61.25
N VAL A 2 -37.54 -47.45 -60.44
CA VAL A 2 -37.58 -46.02 -60.67
C VAL A 2 -37.26 -45.39 -59.31
N SER A 3 -36.25 -44.51 -59.27
CA SER A 3 -36.00 -43.51 -58.22
C SER A 3 -37.29 -42.68 -57.99
N PRO A 4 -37.62 -42.11 -56.81
CA PRO A 4 -36.74 -41.55 -55.77
C PRO A 4 -37.22 -41.83 -54.32
N ASP A 5 -36.48 -41.39 -53.29
CA ASP A 5 -36.88 -40.24 -52.46
C ASP A 5 -35.94 -40.03 -51.24
N SER A 6 -35.84 -38.75 -50.93
CA SER A 6 -35.13 -38.06 -49.87
C SER A 6 -35.42 -38.52 -48.44
N ARG A 7 -34.37 -38.61 -47.59
CA ARG A 7 -34.48 -38.28 -46.16
C ARG A 7 -33.22 -37.61 -45.64
N ARG A 8 -33.47 -36.45 -45.03
CA ARG A 8 -32.55 -35.58 -44.30
C ARG A 8 -32.00 -36.28 -43.05
N GLY A 9 -30.70 -36.17 -42.82
CA GLY A 9 -30.04 -36.46 -41.55
C GLY A 9 -28.96 -35.41 -41.30
N VAL A 10 -29.22 -34.51 -40.36
CA VAL A 10 -28.32 -33.41 -39.98
C VAL A 10 -27.23 -33.97 -39.08
N LEU A 11 -25.97 -33.91 -39.52
CA LEU A 11 -24.79 -34.18 -38.71
C LEU A 11 -24.46 -32.91 -37.90
N ARG A 12 -24.58 -32.98 -36.57
CA ARG A 12 -24.09 -31.93 -35.66
C ARG A 12 -22.60 -32.14 -35.44
N LEU A 13 -21.78 -31.25 -36.00
CA LEU A 13 -20.37 -31.12 -35.64
C LEU A 13 -20.25 -30.01 -34.58
N ALA A 14 -19.81 -30.38 -33.39
CA ALA A 14 -19.51 -29.43 -32.32
C ALA A 14 -18.15 -28.78 -32.59
N LEU A 15 -18.14 -27.47 -32.85
CA LEU A 15 -16.95 -26.63 -32.72
C LEU A 15 -17.20 -25.68 -31.54
N THR A 16 -16.46 -25.91 -30.46
CA THR A 16 -16.27 -24.96 -29.37
C THR A 16 -15.28 -23.89 -29.82
N VAL A 17 -15.76 -22.64 -29.91
CA VAL A 17 -14.91 -21.44 -30.02
C VAL A 17 -15.13 -20.62 -28.76
N SER A 18 -14.04 -20.44 -28.01
CA SER A 18 -13.94 -19.64 -26.80
C SER A 18 -14.23 -18.18 -27.10
N GLY A 19 -15.25 -17.62 -26.44
CA GLY A 19 -15.59 -16.20 -26.51
C GLY A 19 -14.83 -15.38 -25.48
N LEU A 20 -14.02 -14.45 -25.96
CA LEU A 20 -13.68 -13.22 -25.24
C LEU A 20 -14.99 -12.47 -24.94
N LEU A 21 -15.29 -12.21 -23.68
CA LEU A 21 -16.32 -11.27 -23.27
C LEU A 21 -15.67 -9.94 -22.90
N LEU A 22 -15.81 -8.99 -23.83
CA LEU A 22 -15.58 -7.58 -23.64
C LEU A 22 -16.49 -7.02 -22.54
N PHE A 23 -15.95 -6.14 -21.72
CA PHE A 23 -16.69 -5.31 -20.77
C PHE A 23 -17.68 -4.40 -21.51
N GLY A 24 -18.96 -4.61 -21.23
CA GLY A 24 -20.08 -3.81 -21.73
C GLY A 24 -20.26 -2.52 -20.93
N ILE A 25 -20.17 -1.41 -21.66
CA ILE A 25 -20.64 -0.07 -21.31
C ILE A 25 -22.17 -0.12 -21.23
N PHE A 26 -22.77 0.37 -20.14
CA PHE A 26 -24.17 0.78 -20.13
C PHE A 26 -24.28 2.22 -19.65
N ALA A 27 -24.50 3.11 -20.62
CA ALA A 27 -25.02 4.45 -20.43
C ALA A 27 -26.54 4.35 -20.19
N TYR A 28 -27.02 5.01 -19.14
CA TYR A 28 -28.43 5.39 -19.04
C TYR A 28 -28.52 6.91 -18.88
N THR A 29 -29.05 7.53 -19.92
CA THR A 29 -29.51 8.91 -19.96
C THR A 29 -30.94 9.00 -19.43
N THR A 30 -31.23 9.91 -18.50
CA THR A 30 -32.49 10.67 -18.52
C THR A 30 -32.28 12.05 -17.90
N GLU A 31 -32.63 13.07 -18.67
CA GLU A 31 -32.74 14.48 -18.28
C GLU A 31 -33.87 14.68 -17.24
N SER A 32 -33.68 15.60 -16.30
CA SER A 32 -34.64 16.70 -16.12
C SER A 32 -34.13 17.75 -15.12
N SER A 33 -34.39 18.98 -15.50
CA SER A 33 -34.03 20.28 -14.93
C SER A 33 -34.76 20.61 -13.62
N TRP A 34 -34.07 21.25 -12.68
CA TRP A 34 -34.64 22.32 -11.83
C TRP A 34 -33.58 23.38 -11.49
N SER A 35 -34.03 24.62 -11.53
CA SER A 35 -33.25 25.85 -11.45
C SER A 35 -33.62 26.67 -10.21
N TYR A 36 -32.69 27.54 -9.81
CA TYR A 36 -32.80 28.68 -8.89
C TYR A 36 -32.82 28.41 -7.38
N LEU A 37 -31.77 28.89 -6.69
CA LEU A 37 -31.87 30.08 -5.84
C LEU A 37 -30.48 30.56 -5.38
N ASN A 38 -30.14 31.78 -5.78
CA ASN A 38 -29.05 32.58 -5.23
C ASN A 38 -29.39 32.99 -3.80
N ALA A 39 -28.46 32.81 -2.86
CA ALA A 39 -28.45 33.53 -1.60
C ALA A 39 -27.04 34.08 -1.33
N VAL A 40 -27.00 35.41 -1.28
CA VAL A 40 -25.88 36.27 -0.97
C VAL A 40 -25.35 35.98 0.45
N LEU A 41 -24.06 35.76 0.61
CA LEU A 41 -23.38 35.87 1.90
C LEU A 41 -22.07 36.67 1.76
N LEU A 42 -22.03 37.79 2.47
CA LEU A 42 -20.88 38.69 2.65
C LEU A 42 -19.77 38.02 3.49
N PRO A 43 -18.50 38.47 3.36
CA PRO A 43 -17.35 37.81 3.98
C PRO A 43 -17.22 38.17 5.47
N THR A 44 -17.17 37.16 6.34
CA THR A 44 -16.78 37.32 7.74
C THR A 44 -15.37 36.78 7.99
N ARG A 45 -14.54 37.68 8.54
CA ARG A 45 -13.23 37.52 9.20
C ARG A 45 -12.62 36.11 9.28
N THR A 46 -11.43 36.00 8.69
CA THR A 46 -10.47 34.92 8.91
C THR A 46 -9.97 34.90 10.36
N HIS A 47 -10.38 33.90 11.12
CA HIS A 47 -9.69 33.47 12.34
C HIS A 47 -8.65 32.43 11.95
N VAL A 48 -7.37 32.75 12.09
CA VAL A 48 -6.28 31.78 11.97
C VAL A 48 -6.31 30.88 13.21
N PRO A 49 -6.50 29.55 13.10
CA PRO A 49 -6.41 28.67 14.26
C PRO A 49 -4.95 28.54 14.71
N HIS A 50 -4.73 28.69 16.01
CA HIS A 50 -3.44 28.46 16.66
C HIS A 50 -3.10 26.97 16.60
N VAL A 51 -2.02 26.61 15.90
CA VAL A 51 -1.45 25.25 15.94
C VAL A 51 -0.84 25.04 17.34
N PRO A 52 -1.27 24.03 18.11
CA PRO A 52 -0.64 23.72 19.39
C PRO A 52 0.80 23.24 19.17
N SER A 53 1.74 23.81 19.90
CA SER A 53 3.13 23.34 19.95
C SER A 53 3.18 21.93 20.56
N ILE A 54 3.90 21.01 19.90
CA ILE A 54 4.15 19.65 20.39
C ILE A 54 4.89 19.72 21.73
N PRO A 55 4.40 19.09 22.81
CA PRO A 55 5.09 19.05 24.09
C PRO A 55 6.38 18.22 23.96
N THR A 56 7.50 18.78 24.38
CA THR A 56 8.76 18.04 24.57
C THR A 56 8.64 17.21 25.85
N ILE A 57 8.68 15.88 25.74
CA ILE A 57 8.61 14.98 26.90
C ILE A 57 10.01 14.90 27.55
N PRO A 58 10.13 15.05 28.89
CA PRO A 58 11.37 14.83 29.61
C PRO A 58 11.72 13.33 29.65
N THR A 59 12.93 12.97 29.25
CA THR A 59 13.49 11.62 29.35
C THR A 59 13.94 11.32 30.78
N THR A 60 13.18 10.49 31.48
CA THR A 60 13.68 9.79 32.67
C THR A 60 13.30 8.31 32.60
N GLY A 61 14.28 7.46 32.26
CA GLY A 61 14.26 6.02 32.53
C GLY A 61 14.32 5.09 31.30
N GLY A 62 15.52 4.85 30.78
CA GLY A 62 15.89 3.58 30.15
C GLY A 62 15.18 3.18 28.85
N ASP A 63 14.83 4.13 27.97
CA ASP A 63 14.40 3.79 26.61
C ASP A 63 15.52 3.03 25.88
N PRO A 64 15.21 2.02 25.04
CA PRO A 64 16.21 1.41 24.18
C PRO A 64 16.88 2.54 23.36
N PRO A 65 18.21 2.50 23.17
CA PRO A 65 18.94 3.62 22.52
C PRO A 65 18.51 3.89 21.08
N PHE A 66 17.65 3.04 20.51
CA PHE A 66 17.20 3.09 19.13
C PHE A 66 15.68 2.89 19.04
N GLU A 67 15.05 3.67 18.16
CA GLU A 67 13.62 3.64 17.87
C GLU A 67 13.16 2.27 17.35
N SER A 68 12.04 1.79 17.90
CA SER A 68 11.29 0.61 17.47
C SER A 68 10.46 0.90 16.22
N VAL A 69 10.39 -0.08 15.31
CA VAL A 69 9.70 0.05 14.02
C VAL A 69 8.72 -1.10 13.82
N GLY A 70 7.49 -0.79 13.42
CA GLY A 70 6.54 -1.76 12.91
C GLY A 70 6.41 -1.63 11.39
N ILE A 71 6.79 -2.66 10.63
CA ILE A 71 6.46 -2.76 9.21
C ILE A 71 5.07 -3.38 9.10
N VAL A 72 4.14 -2.66 8.52
CA VAL A 72 2.71 -3.02 8.53
C VAL A 72 2.16 -3.13 7.12
N THR A 73 1.44 -4.21 6.84
CA THR A 73 0.76 -4.43 5.56
C THR A 73 -0.55 -5.19 5.76
N TYR A 74 -1.38 -5.25 4.70
CA TYR A 74 -2.61 -6.02 4.69
C TYR A 74 -2.61 -7.09 3.60
N ILE A 75 -2.97 -8.32 3.97
CA ILE A 75 -3.09 -9.45 3.07
C ILE A 75 -4.59 -9.76 2.86
N PRO A 76 -5.16 -9.41 1.69
CA PRO A 76 -6.58 -9.60 1.41
C PRO A 76 -6.92 -11.07 1.14
N ASP A 77 -8.22 -11.35 1.12
CA ASP A 77 -8.78 -12.62 0.65
C ASP A 77 -8.59 -12.83 -0.87
N GLY A 78 -8.76 -14.06 -1.30
CA GLY A 78 -9.24 -14.40 -2.65
C GLY A 78 -8.18 -14.85 -3.64
N HIS A 79 -6.92 -14.39 -3.54
CA HIS A 79 -5.89 -14.76 -4.51
C HIS A 79 -4.57 -15.18 -3.87
N ILE A 80 -4.11 -16.39 -4.22
CA ILE A 80 -2.85 -16.99 -3.77
C ILE A 80 -1.63 -16.08 -3.99
N LYS A 81 -1.71 -15.17 -4.98
CA LYS A 81 -0.65 -14.19 -5.24
C LYS A 81 -0.30 -13.33 -4.03
N PHE A 82 -1.29 -12.95 -3.21
CA PHE A 82 -1.03 -12.09 -2.04
C PHE A 82 -0.33 -12.87 -0.93
N ILE A 83 -0.67 -14.16 -0.78
CA ILE A 83 0.05 -15.08 0.10
C ILE A 83 1.50 -15.24 -0.40
N ASN A 84 1.69 -15.51 -1.70
CA ASN A 84 3.02 -15.66 -2.30
C ASN A 84 3.87 -14.39 -2.14
N GLN A 85 3.29 -13.21 -2.36
CA GLN A 85 3.95 -11.92 -2.15
C GLN A 85 4.33 -11.73 -0.67
N ALA A 86 3.41 -12.00 0.27
CA ALA A 86 3.69 -11.93 1.70
C ALA A 86 4.86 -12.83 2.12
N HIS A 87 4.89 -14.08 1.65
CA HIS A 87 5.96 -15.04 1.93
C HIS A 87 7.27 -14.66 1.24
N HIS A 88 7.26 -14.60 -0.09
CA HIS A 88 8.48 -14.62 -0.89
C HIS A 88 9.04 -13.23 -1.20
N MET A 89 8.29 -12.16 -0.90
CA MET A 89 8.79 -10.78 -1.04
C MET A 89 8.98 -10.15 0.34
N LEU A 90 7.89 -9.74 0.99
CA LEU A 90 7.98 -8.92 2.19
C LEU A 90 8.59 -9.68 3.39
N TRP A 91 8.03 -10.84 3.76
CA TRP A 91 8.55 -11.61 4.90
C TRP A 91 9.96 -12.13 4.66
N SER A 92 10.23 -12.71 3.48
CA SER A 92 11.56 -13.23 3.14
C SER A 92 12.63 -12.14 3.23
N SER A 93 12.36 -10.96 2.68
CA SER A 93 13.30 -9.85 2.71
C SER A 93 13.47 -9.22 4.10
N TRP A 94 12.40 -9.11 4.89
CA TRP A 94 12.48 -8.69 6.29
C TRP A 94 13.31 -9.67 7.12
N ARG A 95 13.09 -10.98 6.96
CA ARG A 95 13.84 -12.03 7.67
C ARG A 95 15.32 -12.04 7.25
N TYR A 96 15.59 -11.87 5.96
CA TYR A 96 16.95 -11.71 5.46
C TYR A 96 17.62 -10.48 6.08
N ALA A 97 16.97 -9.31 6.02
CA ALA A 97 17.52 -8.08 6.56
C ALA A 97 17.81 -8.18 8.07
N THR A 98 16.86 -8.69 8.85
CA THR A 98 16.98 -8.78 10.32
C THR A 98 18.05 -9.78 10.77
N SER A 99 18.34 -10.82 9.98
CA SER A 99 19.43 -11.77 10.23
C SER A 99 20.82 -11.25 9.84
N HIS A 100 20.90 -10.22 8.99
CA HIS A 100 22.16 -9.68 8.47
C HIS A 100 22.59 -8.35 9.08
N VAL A 101 21.70 -7.68 9.83
CA VAL A 101 22.03 -6.43 10.54
C VAL A 101 22.05 -6.69 12.04
N ASP A 102 23.20 -6.39 12.66
CA ASP A 102 23.39 -6.55 14.10
C ASP A 102 22.31 -5.82 14.90
N ARG A 103 21.67 -6.56 15.80
CA ARG A 103 20.63 -6.03 16.67
C ARG A 103 21.18 -5.05 17.70
N ALA A 104 22.47 -5.13 18.03
CA ALA A 104 23.09 -4.15 18.94
C ALA A 104 23.22 -2.75 18.32
N SER A 105 23.11 -2.61 16.99
CA SER A 105 23.27 -1.32 16.30
C SER A 105 21.95 -0.65 15.89
N ARG A 106 20.79 -1.20 16.29
CA ARG A 106 19.48 -0.71 15.88
C ARG A 106 18.38 -1.07 16.87
N GLY A 107 17.20 -0.49 16.66
CA GLY A 107 15.99 -0.86 17.39
C GLY A 107 15.37 -2.14 16.83
N ARG A 108 14.40 -2.68 17.57
CA ARG A 108 13.52 -3.75 17.11
C ARG A 108 12.76 -3.30 15.87
N THR A 109 12.71 -4.16 14.85
CA THR A 109 11.91 -3.95 13.64
C THR A 109 11.01 -5.16 13.44
N ASP A 110 9.75 -5.05 13.84
CA ASP A 110 8.78 -6.12 13.68
C ASP A 110 8.07 -6.06 12.33
N LEU A 111 7.58 -7.21 11.88
CA LEU A 111 6.68 -7.32 10.74
C LEU A 111 5.28 -7.69 11.24
N ILE A 112 4.27 -6.91 10.86
CA ILE A 112 2.88 -7.14 11.25
C ILE A 112 2.03 -7.31 9.99
N LEU A 113 1.52 -8.51 9.80
CA LEU A 113 0.66 -8.88 8.69
C LEU A 113 -0.80 -8.85 9.16
N PHE A 114 -1.54 -7.81 8.78
CA PHE A 114 -2.99 -7.82 8.95
C PHE A 114 -3.58 -8.71 7.86
N ALA A 115 -4.23 -9.81 8.21
CA ALA A 115 -4.65 -10.82 7.24
C ALA A 115 -6.13 -11.13 7.34
N HIS A 116 -6.77 -11.33 6.19
CA HIS A 116 -8.13 -11.84 6.13
C HIS A 116 -8.22 -13.25 6.74
N ARG A 117 -9.31 -13.59 7.43
CA ARG A 117 -9.49 -14.91 8.08
C ARG A 117 -9.27 -16.12 7.17
N ASN A 118 -9.57 -15.97 5.89
CA ASN A 118 -9.44 -17.05 4.90
C ASN A 118 -7.98 -17.33 4.49
N VAL A 119 -7.05 -16.42 4.79
CA VAL A 119 -5.62 -16.55 4.44
C VAL A 119 -4.71 -16.57 5.66
N ILE A 120 -5.24 -16.34 6.85
CA ILE A 120 -4.45 -16.20 8.08
C ILE A 120 -3.62 -17.45 8.40
N SER A 121 -4.18 -18.64 8.18
CA SER A 121 -3.51 -19.93 8.39
C SER A 121 -2.47 -20.26 7.32
N GLN A 122 -2.36 -19.43 6.28
CA GLN A 122 -1.42 -19.56 5.17
C GLN A 122 -0.31 -18.50 5.25
N MET A 123 -0.25 -17.70 6.32
CA MET A 123 0.86 -16.76 6.56
C MET A 123 2.14 -17.52 6.94
N PRO A 124 3.33 -16.89 6.89
CA PRO A 124 4.57 -17.58 7.20
C PRO A 124 4.56 -18.22 8.60
N ASP A 125 4.99 -19.47 8.70
CA ASP A 125 4.93 -20.27 9.94
C ASP A 125 5.69 -19.65 11.13
N GLU A 126 6.68 -18.80 10.84
CA GLU A 126 7.45 -18.06 11.86
C GLU A 126 6.73 -16.82 12.40
N CYS A 127 5.59 -16.44 11.80
CA CYS A 127 4.78 -15.34 12.26
C CYS A 127 3.76 -15.85 13.29
N THR A 128 3.76 -15.22 14.47
CA THR A 128 2.86 -15.60 15.56
C THR A 128 1.50 -14.96 15.37
N LEU A 129 0.43 -15.76 15.43
CA LEU A 129 -0.93 -15.23 15.46
C LEU A 129 -1.15 -14.43 16.76
N LEU A 130 -1.49 -13.16 16.63
CA LEU A 130 -1.71 -12.24 17.74
C LEU A 130 -3.20 -11.91 17.86
N ASP A 131 -3.79 -12.29 18.99
CA ASP A 131 -5.13 -11.84 19.38
C ASP A 131 -5.02 -10.45 20.03
N VAL A 132 -5.41 -9.42 19.29
CA VAL A 132 -5.37 -8.02 19.77
C VAL A 132 -6.42 -7.73 20.84
N THR A 133 -7.37 -8.64 21.07
CA THR A 133 -8.34 -8.51 22.18
C THR A 133 -7.77 -9.00 23.50
N ASP A 134 -6.70 -9.80 23.46
CA ASP A 134 -5.93 -10.18 24.64
C ASP A 134 -4.89 -9.09 24.97
N ALA A 135 -5.23 -8.22 25.92
CA ALA A 135 -4.35 -7.15 26.36
C ALA A 135 -2.99 -7.65 26.89
N ALA A 136 -2.93 -8.86 27.47
CA ALA A 136 -1.67 -9.43 27.94
C ALA A 136 -0.79 -9.88 26.78
N ALA A 137 -1.39 -10.44 25.72
CA ALA A 137 -0.68 -10.78 24.49
C ALA A 137 -0.12 -9.53 23.80
N VAL A 138 -0.91 -8.46 23.70
CA VAL A 138 -0.46 -7.17 23.13
C VAL A 138 0.68 -6.57 23.97
N GLU A 139 0.54 -6.49 25.29
CA GLU A 139 1.60 -5.96 26.17
C GLU A 139 2.90 -6.80 26.08
N ALA A 140 2.77 -8.12 25.91
CA ALA A 140 3.94 -8.99 25.73
C ALA A 140 4.77 -8.58 24.50
N THR A 141 4.11 -8.15 23.40
CA THR A 141 4.81 -7.69 22.18
C THR A 141 5.79 -6.55 22.48
N ARG A 142 5.44 -5.64 23.39
CA ARG A 142 6.27 -4.50 23.77
C ARG A 142 7.56 -4.93 24.46
N THR A 143 7.50 -5.99 25.26
CA THR A 143 8.63 -6.47 26.06
C THR A 143 9.65 -7.31 25.29
N HIS A 144 9.31 -7.77 24.08
CA HIS A 144 10.23 -8.54 23.25
C HIS A 144 11.38 -7.65 22.75
N VAL A 145 12.62 -8.05 23.05
CA VAL A 145 13.81 -7.34 22.57
C VAL A 145 14.17 -7.75 21.13
N ALA A 146 13.66 -8.89 20.66
CA ALA A 146 13.92 -9.44 19.33
C ALA A 146 12.92 -8.97 18.30
N ASP A 147 13.36 -8.90 17.04
CA ASP A 147 12.47 -8.72 15.90
C ASP A 147 11.47 -9.88 15.87
N GLN A 148 10.19 -9.57 15.76
CA GLN A 148 9.10 -10.53 15.72
C GLN A 148 8.29 -10.36 14.44
N CYS A 149 7.68 -11.45 14.00
CA CYS A 149 6.62 -11.40 13.00
C CYS A 149 5.29 -11.75 13.66
N TYR A 150 4.28 -10.90 13.46
CA TYR A 150 2.93 -11.14 13.94
C TYR A 150 1.94 -11.20 12.78
N VAL A 151 0.93 -12.04 12.94
CA VAL A 151 -0.26 -12.06 12.09
C VAL A 151 -1.45 -11.60 12.93
N VAL A 152 -2.20 -10.62 12.45
CA VAL A 152 -3.41 -10.11 13.12
C VAL A 152 -4.60 -10.36 12.20
N GLU A 153 -5.66 -10.99 12.70
CA GLU A 153 -6.88 -11.11 11.89
C GLU A 153 -7.46 -9.72 11.64
N ARG A 154 -7.66 -9.40 10.38
CA ARG A 154 -8.44 -8.26 9.94
C ARG A 154 -9.35 -8.70 8.81
N THR A 155 -10.61 -8.94 9.12
CA THR A 155 -11.64 -9.27 8.15
C THR A 155 -12.66 -8.13 8.09
N PRO A 156 -12.73 -7.34 7.00
CA PRO A 156 -13.73 -6.29 6.90
C PRO A 156 -15.15 -6.89 6.99
N PRO A 157 -16.08 -6.23 7.70
CA PRO A 157 -17.46 -6.68 7.80
C PRO A 157 -18.14 -6.64 6.44
N ALA A 158 -19.11 -7.52 6.17
CA ALA A 158 -19.68 -7.71 4.83
C ALA A 158 -20.30 -6.45 4.19
N ASP A 159 -20.68 -5.47 5.00
CA ASP A 159 -21.24 -4.18 4.61
C ASP A 159 -20.23 -3.02 4.58
N ASP A 160 -18.93 -3.32 4.70
CA ASP A 160 -17.86 -2.32 4.65
C ASP A 160 -17.89 -1.53 3.33
N TYR A 161 -17.91 -0.20 3.45
CA TYR A 161 -17.92 0.72 2.31
C TYR A 161 -16.80 0.43 1.30
N TRP A 162 -15.63 0.02 1.80
CA TRP A 162 -14.44 -0.19 0.98
C TRP A 162 -14.53 -1.41 0.06
N PHE A 163 -15.57 -2.25 0.15
CA PHE A 163 -15.82 -3.23 -0.92
C PHE A 163 -16.07 -2.59 -2.29
N ARG A 164 -16.48 -1.33 -2.34
CA ARG A 164 -16.60 -0.54 -3.58
C ARG A 164 -15.24 -0.17 -4.18
N TYR A 165 -14.19 -0.15 -3.36
CA TYR A 165 -12.81 0.13 -3.76
C TYR A 165 -11.83 -0.60 -2.80
N SER A 166 -11.65 -1.89 -3.06
CA SER A 166 -10.98 -2.82 -2.13
C SER A 166 -9.52 -2.52 -1.84
N PHE A 167 -8.86 -1.71 -2.68
CA PHE A 167 -7.51 -1.22 -2.41
C PHE A 167 -7.41 -0.46 -1.09
N MET A 168 -8.49 0.18 -0.61
CA MET A 168 -8.47 0.89 0.67
C MET A 168 -8.29 -0.03 1.87
N PHE A 169 -8.59 -1.33 1.74
CA PHE A 169 -8.28 -2.28 2.80
C PHE A 169 -6.78 -2.39 3.10
N SER A 170 -5.92 -2.00 2.15
CA SER A 170 -4.47 -1.90 2.36
C SER A 170 -4.02 -0.77 3.30
N LEU A 171 -4.97 0.04 3.79
CA LEU A 171 -4.74 1.23 4.61
C LEU A 171 -5.75 1.34 5.77
N SER A 172 -7.00 0.90 5.57
CA SER A 172 -8.09 1.17 6.50
C SER A 172 -7.88 0.56 7.88
N TYR A 173 -7.14 -0.55 7.99
CA TYR A 173 -6.79 -1.16 9.27
C TYR A 173 -6.04 -0.19 10.20
N LEU A 174 -5.27 0.76 9.66
CA LEU A 174 -4.59 1.78 10.47
C LEU A 174 -5.55 2.76 11.16
N ALA A 175 -6.82 2.81 10.76
CA ALA A 175 -7.85 3.62 11.39
C ALA A 175 -8.75 2.82 12.34
N GLU A 176 -8.55 1.50 12.47
CA GLU A 176 -9.40 0.64 13.30
C GLU A 176 -8.99 0.76 14.78
N PRO A 177 -9.89 1.18 15.69
CA PRO A 177 -9.54 1.38 17.11
C PRO A 177 -9.00 0.13 17.80
N ALA A 178 -9.40 -1.06 17.34
CA ALA A 178 -8.96 -2.34 17.89
C ALA A 178 -7.44 -2.56 17.76
N PHE A 179 -6.79 -1.95 16.76
CA PHE A 179 -5.35 -2.11 16.52
C PHE A 179 -4.52 -0.95 17.06
N HIS A 180 -5.16 0.09 17.57
CA HIS A 180 -4.50 1.32 17.96
C HIS A 180 -3.45 1.10 19.06
N THR A 181 -3.76 0.31 20.09
CA THR A 181 -2.81 0.01 21.17
C THR A 181 -1.54 -0.66 20.63
N LEU A 182 -1.69 -1.74 19.86
CA LEU A 182 -0.57 -2.45 19.23
C LEU A 182 0.29 -1.53 18.35
N LEU A 183 -0.35 -0.72 17.51
CA LEU A 183 0.36 0.14 16.56
C LEU A 183 1.04 1.33 17.24
N MET A 184 0.52 1.80 18.39
CA MET A 184 1.12 2.87 19.18
C MET A 184 2.32 2.42 20.03
N ASP A 185 2.54 1.11 20.19
CA ASP A 185 3.72 0.58 20.90
C ASP A 185 5.02 0.76 20.12
N TYR A 186 4.93 1.10 18.83
CA TYR A 186 6.07 1.39 17.98
C TYR A 186 6.35 2.89 17.91
N ASP A 187 7.61 3.29 17.90
CA ASP A 187 8.00 4.69 17.68
C ASP A 187 7.67 5.15 16.26
N ARG A 188 7.88 4.24 15.29
CA ARG A 188 7.58 4.46 13.87
C ARG A 188 6.86 3.30 13.22
N LEU A 189 6.02 3.63 12.25
CA LEU A 189 5.44 2.66 11.33
C LEU A 189 6.03 2.86 9.94
N LEU A 190 6.35 1.74 9.28
CA LEU A 190 6.47 1.67 7.83
C LEU A 190 5.18 1.02 7.31
N ARG A 191 4.24 1.83 6.83
CA ARG A 191 3.10 1.32 6.05
C ARG A 191 3.61 0.95 4.67
N SER A 192 3.39 -0.30 4.27
CA SER A 192 3.91 -0.86 3.03
C SER A 192 2.91 -1.83 2.37
N ASP A 193 3.19 -2.24 1.14
CA ASP A 193 2.45 -3.23 0.36
C ASP A 193 3.09 -4.63 0.51
N SER A 194 2.39 -5.70 0.11
CA SER A 194 2.92 -7.07 0.23
C SER A 194 3.92 -7.42 -0.88
N ASP A 195 3.89 -6.72 -2.00
CA ASP A 195 4.66 -6.98 -3.23
C ASP A 195 5.98 -6.21 -3.28
N VAL A 196 6.65 -6.14 -2.13
CA VAL A 196 7.85 -5.33 -1.90
C VAL A 196 8.95 -6.18 -1.27
N VAL A 197 10.18 -5.69 -1.38
CA VAL A 197 11.29 -6.18 -0.55
C VAL A 197 11.88 -5.05 0.28
N ILE A 198 12.21 -5.39 1.52
CA ILE A 198 12.97 -4.54 2.45
C ILE A 198 14.43 -4.95 2.38
N THR A 199 15.34 -4.00 2.36
CA THR A 199 16.79 -4.30 2.38
C THR A 199 17.38 -4.18 3.79
N PRO A 200 18.58 -4.73 4.03
CA PRO A 200 19.33 -4.46 5.25
C PRO A 200 19.51 -2.96 5.57
N ALA A 201 19.63 -2.10 4.55
CA ALA A 201 19.88 -0.67 4.73
C ALA A 201 18.72 0.06 5.45
N PHE A 202 17.49 -0.42 5.29
CA PHE A 202 16.33 0.15 5.99
C PHE A 202 16.45 0.03 7.52
N LEU A 203 17.10 -1.01 8.03
CA LEU A 203 17.08 -1.31 9.46
C LEU A 203 17.82 -0.25 10.30
N SER A 204 18.77 0.49 9.72
CA SER A 204 19.45 1.63 10.33
C SER A 204 18.90 3.00 9.87
N PHE A 205 17.94 3.02 8.95
CA PHE A 205 17.39 4.26 8.40
C PHE A 205 16.47 4.95 9.41
N ARG A 206 16.88 6.10 9.96
CA ARG A 206 16.15 6.87 10.99
C ARG A 206 16.16 8.38 10.68
N PRO A 207 15.47 8.84 9.63
CA PRO A 207 15.40 10.24 9.26
C PRO A 207 14.53 11.02 10.26
N PRO A 208 14.84 12.30 10.54
CA PRO A 208 13.97 13.14 11.34
C PRO A 208 12.64 13.50 10.63
N GLN A 209 12.61 13.47 9.30
CA GLN A 209 11.42 13.74 8.50
C GLN A 209 10.42 12.58 8.50
N PHE A 210 9.16 12.90 8.18
CA PHE A 210 8.20 11.93 7.68
C PHE A 210 8.55 11.60 6.24
N VAL A 211 8.79 10.33 5.94
CA VAL A 211 9.27 9.91 4.62
C VAL A 211 8.16 9.19 3.88
N VAL A 212 7.98 9.54 2.61
CA VAL A 212 7.06 8.86 1.71
C VAL A 212 7.82 8.42 0.47
N GLY A 213 7.42 7.30 -0.12
CA GLY A 213 7.88 6.94 -1.46
C GLY A 213 7.26 7.81 -2.55
N ARG A 214 7.66 7.59 -3.80
CA ARG A 214 7.14 8.34 -4.96
C ARG A 214 5.97 7.59 -5.59
N GLY A 215 4.80 8.25 -5.69
CA GLY A 215 3.58 7.58 -6.15
C GLY A 215 3.47 7.34 -7.66
N GLY A 216 4.09 8.15 -8.52
CA GLY A 216 4.14 7.92 -9.97
C GLY A 216 2.78 7.90 -10.70
N TYR A 217 1.74 8.52 -10.13
CA TYR A 217 0.35 8.37 -10.58
C TYR A 217 -0.23 9.57 -11.33
N MET A 218 0.56 10.62 -11.58
CA MET A 218 0.02 11.91 -12.01
C MET A 218 0.58 12.39 -13.36
N ASP A 219 -0.29 13.00 -14.14
CA ASP A 219 0.07 14.01 -15.13
C ASP A 219 0.41 15.32 -14.40
N GLU A 220 1.58 15.87 -14.67
CA GLU A 220 2.12 16.96 -13.84
C GLU A 220 1.26 18.22 -13.84
N ASP A 221 0.60 18.56 -14.94
CA ASP A 221 -0.19 19.78 -14.98
C ASP A 221 -1.62 19.50 -14.56
N PHE A 222 -2.32 18.58 -15.23
CA PHE A 222 -3.74 18.38 -15.01
C PHE A 222 -4.03 17.87 -13.59
N THR A 223 -3.33 16.82 -13.18
CA THR A 223 -3.61 16.16 -11.90
C THR A 223 -3.24 17.06 -10.73
N ARG A 224 -2.13 17.81 -10.79
CA ARG A 224 -1.74 18.78 -9.74
C ARG A 224 -2.80 19.87 -9.53
N HIS A 225 -3.30 20.47 -10.63
CA HIS A 225 -4.37 21.47 -10.54
C HIS A 225 -5.65 20.89 -9.95
N ARG A 226 -6.00 19.64 -10.33
CA ARG A 226 -7.19 18.96 -9.83
C ARG A 226 -7.08 18.59 -8.35
N ILE A 227 -5.91 18.12 -7.90
CA ILE A 227 -5.61 17.87 -6.49
C ILE A 227 -5.68 19.15 -5.67
N HIS A 228 -5.12 20.26 -6.17
CA HIS A 228 -5.21 21.55 -5.50
C HIS A 228 -6.66 22.02 -5.39
N LYS A 229 -7.46 21.86 -6.45
CA LYS A 229 -8.90 22.16 -6.41
C LYS A 229 -9.63 21.28 -5.40
N LEU A 230 -9.32 19.98 -5.35
CA LEU A 230 -9.89 19.06 -4.36
C LEU A 230 -9.58 19.50 -2.93
N ALA A 231 -8.34 19.93 -2.66
CA ALA A 231 -7.96 20.47 -1.35
C ALA A 231 -8.78 21.71 -0.98
N LEU A 232 -8.99 22.64 -1.92
CA LEU A 232 -9.86 23.81 -1.71
C LEU A 232 -11.32 23.41 -1.43
N ASP A 233 -11.88 22.50 -2.22
CA ASP A 233 -13.25 22.02 -2.08
C ASP A 233 -13.48 21.29 -0.73
N LEU A 234 -12.41 20.70 -0.15
CA LEU A 234 -12.41 20.04 1.16
C LEU A 234 -11.95 20.93 2.32
N ASN A 235 -11.64 22.21 2.07
CA ASN A 235 -11.05 23.14 3.03
C ASN A 235 -9.79 22.59 3.72
N MET A 236 -8.93 21.94 2.93
CA MET A 236 -7.64 21.39 3.35
C MET A 236 -6.49 22.22 2.78
N THR A 237 -5.37 22.21 3.48
CA THR A 237 -4.14 22.89 3.03
C THR A 237 -3.36 22.00 2.07
N HIS A 238 -2.99 22.54 0.91
CA HIS A 238 -2.00 21.93 0.02
C HIS A 238 -0.76 22.84 -0.06
N GLN A 239 0.41 22.33 0.29
CA GLN A 239 1.66 23.10 0.38
C GLN A 239 2.54 22.97 -0.88
N GLY A 240 1.98 22.44 -1.97
CA GLY A 240 2.71 22.16 -3.20
C GLY A 240 3.70 21.00 -3.06
N LEU A 241 3.39 20.01 -2.21
CA LEU A 241 4.05 18.70 -2.22
C LEU A 241 3.23 17.76 -3.10
N TYR A 242 3.87 17.13 -4.08
CA TYR A 242 3.20 16.29 -5.08
C TYR A 242 3.87 14.92 -5.18
N ASN A 243 3.15 13.94 -5.74
CA ASN A 243 3.63 12.57 -5.97
C ASN A 243 3.90 11.79 -4.67
N VAL A 244 3.09 12.03 -3.63
CA VAL A 244 3.15 11.28 -2.38
C VAL A 244 2.70 9.83 -2.62
N GLY A 245 3.61 8.88 -2.45
CA GLY A 245 3.33 7.45 -2.64
C GLY A 245 2.53 6.80 -1.52
N SER A 246 2.24 5.51 -1.70
CA SER A 246 1.51 4.67 -0.75
C SER A 246 2.39 4.19 0.42
N THR A 247 3.70 4.19 0.27
CA THR A 247 4.67 3.79 1.31
C THR A 247 4.96 4.96 2.22
N TRP A 248 4.62 4.86 3.51
CA TRP A 248 4.82 5.91 4.51
C TRP A 248 5.69 5.41 5.64
N PHE A 249 6.71 6.17 6.00
CA PHE A 249 7.59 5.90 7.13
C PHE A 249 7.70 7.12 8.04
N GLY A 250 7.23 6.99 9.27
CA GLY A 250 7.26 8.09 10.22
C GLY A 250 6.67 7.72 11.57
N ASN A 251 6.50 8.73 12.43
CA ASN A 251 5.97 8.53 13.77
C ASN A 251 4.59 7.85 13.74
N SER A 252 4.42 6.81 14.54
CA SER A 252 3.20 5.98 14.57
C SER A 252 1.96 6.81 14.89
N SER A 253 2.01 7.68 15.90
CA SER A 253 0.87 8.53 16.28
C SER A 253 0.42 9.45 15.13
N LEU A 254 1.36 9.96 14.33
CA LEU A 254 1.05 10.82 13.19
C LEU A 254 0.41 10.01 12.06
N VAL A 255 0.94 8.82 11.73
CA VAL A 255 0.33 7.91 10.74
C VAL A 255 -1.10 7.59 11.13
N LEU A 256 -1.33 7.16 12.38
CA LEU A 256 -2.65 6.77 12.88
C LEU A 256 -3.62 7.96 12.96
N THR A 257 -3.13 9.18 13.22
CA THR A 257 -3.94 10.40 13.21
C THR A 257 -4.39 10.79 11.80
N MET A 258 -3.52 10.63 10.80
CA MET A 258 -3.81 11.02 9.42
C MET A 258 -4.74 10.04 8.70
N THR A 259 -4.64 8.73 8.97
CA THR A 259 -5.39 7.70 8.23
C THR A 259 -6.91 7.91 8.26
N PRO A 260 -7.58 8.16 9.40
CA PRO A 260 -9.02 8.42 9.40
C PRO A 260 -9.43 9.58 8.48
N LYS A 261 -8.63 10.65 8.43
CA LYS A 261 -8.89 11.77 7.53
C LYS A 261 -8.65 11.38 6.07
N MET A 262 -7.63 10.58 5.79
CA MET A 262 -7.36 10.05 4.44
C MET A 262 -8.54 9.20 3.95
N LEU A 263 -9.09 8.34 4.81
CA LEU A 263 -10.29 7.55 4.49
C LEU A 263 -11.49 8.45 4.14
N GLN A 264 -11.73 9.52 4.90
CA GLN A 264 -12.80 10.49 4.59
C GLN A 264 -12.58 11.18 3.23
N VAL A 265 -11.34 11.58 2.92
CA VAL A 265 -11.00 12.19 1.63
C VAL A 265 -11.19 11.20 0.49
N ALA A 266 -10.75 9.96 0.66
CA ALA A 266 -10.94 8.91 -0.33
C ALA A 266 -12.43 8.64 -0.62
N GLN A 267 -13.25 8.55 0.43
CA GLN A 267 -14.70 8.40 0.29
C GLN A 267 -15.31 9.59 -0.46
N PHE A 268 -14.92 10.83 -0.12
CA PHE A 268 -15.38 12.02 -0.84
C PHE A 268 -15.02 11.99 -2.32
N ILE A 269 -13.79 11.57 -2.67
CA ILE A 269 -13.36 11.44 -4.06
C ILE A 269 -14.27 10.46 -4.81
N LEU A 270 -14.47 9.26 -4.24
CA LEU A 270 -15.22 8.18 -4.89
C LEU A 270 -16.72 8.48 -5.02
N ASP A 271 -17.31 9.16 -4.05
CA ASP A 271 -18.74 9.52 -4.07
C ASP A 271 -19.03 10.82 -4.85
N SER A 272 -17.99 11.61 -5.16
CA SER A 272 -18.16 12.87 -5.88
C SER A 272 -18.50 12.64 -7.36
N PRO A 273 -19.52 13.32 -7.91
CA PRO A 273 -19.78 13.29 -9.35
C PRO A 273 -18.70 14.03 -10.16
N ILE A 274 -17.84 14.80 -9.50
CA ILE A 274 -16.72 15.51 -10.13
C ILE A 274 -15.47 14.66 -10.00
N TYR A 275 -15.10 14.26 -8.79
CA TYR A 275 -13.81 13.59 -8.53
C TYR A 275 -13.85 12.07 -8.73
N GLY A 276 -15.03 11.45 -8.71
CA GLY A 276 -15.19 10.02 -8.99
C GLY A 276 -15.18 9.67 -10.47
N GLU A 277 -15.17 10.67 -11.36
CA GLU A 277 -15.19 10.47 -12.81
C GLU A 277 -13.81 10.03 -13.34
N GLU A 278 -13.77 8.91 -14.07
CA GLU A 278 -12.59 8.40 -14.77
C GLU A 278 -12.21 9.29 -15.96
N MET A 279 -10.94 9.71 -16.03
CA MET A 279 -10.39 10.50 -17.14
C MET A 279 -9.14 9.86 -17.78
N GLY A 280 -8.81 8.64 -17.37
CA GLY A 280 -7.66 7.88 -17.83
C GLY A 280 -6.41 8.11 -16.97
N PHE A 281 -5.57 7.08 -16.88
CA PHE A 281 -4.24 7.18 -16.29
C PHE A 281 -3.22 7.75 -17.32
N PRO A 282 -2.32 8.67 -16.93
CA PRO A 282 -2.09 9.21 -15.58
C PRO A 282 -2.87 10.51 -15.27
N LYS A 283 -3.84 10.90 -16.11
CA LYS A 283 -4.55 12.18 -15.98
C LYS A 283 -5.41 12.28 -14.72
N TRP A 284 -6.44 11.44 -14.60
CA TRP A 284 -7.22 11.32 -13.35
C TRP A 284 -7.94 9.98 -13.34
N HIS A 285 -7.46 9.09 -12.49
CA HIS A 285 -7.92 7.71 -12.37
C HIS A 285 -8.39 7.42 -10.94
N PRO A 286 -9.69 7.15 -10.68
CA PRO A 286 -10.18 6.77 -9.35
C PRO A 286 -9.50 5.54 -8.75
N GLY A 287 -8.92 4.66 -9.57
CA GLY A 287 -8.18 3.49 -9.09
C GLY A 287 -6.92 3.82 -8.28
N VAL A 288 -6.47 5.08 -8.27
CA VAL A 288 -5.37 5.58 -7.41
C VAL A 288 -5.84 6.56 -6.33
N THR A 289 -7.12 6.50 -5.96
CA THR A 289 -7.72 7.40 -4.95
C THR A 289 -6.96 7.42 -3.62
N SER A 290 -6.41 6.27 -3.20
CA SER A 290 -5.59 6.19 -1.98
C SER A 290 -4.40 7.16 -2.02
N MET A 291 -3.77 7.33 -3.18
CA MET A 291 -2.62 8.21 -3.34
C MET A 291 -3.03 9.69 -3.39
N TYR A 292 -4.15 10.05 -4.05
CA TYR A 292 -4.68 11.41 -3.97
C TYR A 292 -5.03 11.80 -2.53
N ALA A 293 -5.76 10.93 -1.84
CA ALA A 293 -6.15 11.17 -0.45
C ALA A 293 -4.93 11.25 0.47
N GLY A 294 -3.94 10.37 0.25
CA GLY A 294 -2.68 10.35 0.95
C GLY A 294 -1.88 11.65 0.78
N GLU A 295 -1.75 12.13 -0.45
CA GLU A 295 -1.09 13.41 -0.74
C GLU A 295 -1.77 14.57 -0.01
N LEU A 296 -3.10 14.61 0.00
CA LEU A 296 -3.86 15.65 0.68
C LEU A 296 -3.60 15.66 2.18
N VAL A 297 -3.63 14.50 2.85
CA VAL A 297 -3.40 14.48 4.31
C VAL A 297 -1.97 14.79 4.67
N VAL A 298 -0.98 14.30 3.91
CA VAL A 298 0.43 14.63 4.16
C VAL A 298 0.65 16.14 4.03
N ASN A 299 0.13 16.76 2.97
CA ASN A 299 0.18 18.21 2.80
C ASN A 299 -0.60 18.99 3.87
N HIS A 300 -1.65 18.42 4.45
CA HIS A 300 -2.48 19.13 5.41
C HIS A 300 -1.94 19.07 6.84
N PHE A 301 -1.39 17.92 7.25
CA PHE A 301 -0.97 17.67 8.62
C PHE A 301 0.51 17.95 8.87
N ILE A 302 1.36 17.89 7.84
CA ILE A 302 2.81 17.96 8.01
C ILE A 302 3.35 19.17 7.25
N PRO A 303 4.08 20.09 7.91
CA PRO A 303 4.80 21.14 7.20
C PRO A 303 5.70 20.55 6.11
N LYS A 304 5.67 21.13 4.90
CA LYS A 304 6.37 20.58 3.73
C LYS A 304 7.85 20.29 3.99
N ASP A 305 8.54 21.14 4.75
CA ASP A 305 9.96 21.00 5.07
C ASP A 305 10.27 19.79 5.98
N ASN A 306 9.24 19.22 6.62
CA ASN A 306 9.32 18.02 7.45
C ASN A 306 8.89 16.75 6.71
N VAL A 307 8.64 16.84 5.40
CA VAL A 307 8.32 15.69 4.55
C VAL A 307 9.43 15.46 3.55
N TRP A 308 9.89 14.21 3.45
CA TRP A 308 10.82 13.77 2.42
C TRP A 308 10.11 12.79 1.48
N VAL A 309 9.84 13.24 0.25
CA VAL A 309 9.47 12.32 -0.85
C VAL A 309 10.76 11.66 -1.35
N ASN A 310 11.04 10.48 -0.82
CA ASN A 310 12.28 9.77 -1.10
C ASN A 310 12.13 8.88 -2.33
N SER A 311 12.42 9.46 -3.51
CA SER A 311 12.42 8.73 -4.78
C SER A 311 13.70 7.94 -5.08
N GLU A 312 14.69 8.00 -4.19
CA GLU A 312 16.03 7.42 -4.42
C GLU A 312 16.25 6.13 -3.64
N SER A 313 15.49 5.91 -2.57
CA SER A 313 15.63 4.73 -1.71
C SER A 313 14.32 4.09 -1.27
N LEU A 314 13.16 4.74 -1.48
CA LEU A 314 11.84 4.12 -1.25
C LEU A 314 11.07 3.94 -2.56
N ASP A 315 10.36 2.82 -2.65
CA ASP A 315 9.59 2.40 -3.82
C ASP A 315 10.45 2.30 -5.09
N ILE A 316 11.72 1.91 -4.93
CA ILE A 316 12.61 1.65 -6.06
C ILE A 316 12.09 0.44 -6.83
N ASN A 317 11.98 0.55 -8.15
CA ASN A 317 11.43 -0.53 -8.94
C ASN A 317 12.24 -1.83 -8.74
N CYS A 318 11.56 -2.98 -8.68
CA CYS A 318 12.20 -4.30 -8.57
C CYS A 318 13.21 -4.63 -9.69
N ASN A 319 13.20 -3.89 -10.81
CA ASN A 319 14.21 -3.97 -11.88
C ASN A 319 15.36 -2.98 -11.74
N GLY A 320 15.43 -2.30 -10.60
CA GLY A 320 16.45 -1.34 -10.26
C GLY A 320 17.86 -1.94 -10.30
N HIS A 321 18.82 -1.13 -10.74
CA HIS A 321 20.25 -1.47 -10.76
C HIS A 321 21.02 -0.73 -9.65
N GLU A 322 20.30 -0.06 -8.77
CA GLU A 322 20.82 0.58 -7.57
C GLU A 322 21.45 -0.47 -6.67
N ARG A 323 22.41 -0.02 -5.86
CA ARG A 323 23.03 -0.88 -4.85
C ARG A 323 22.00 -1.16 -3.77
N THR A 324 21.90 -2.42 -3.34
CA THR A 324 21.03 -2.84 -2.23
C THR A 324 21.32 -2.07 -0.94
N ALA A 325 22.55 -1.57 -0.77
CA ALA A 325 22.95 -0.75 0.37
C ALA A 325 22.37 0.68 0.36
N ASP A 326 21.91 1.18 -0.79
CA ASP A 326 21.43 2.55 -0.98
C ASP A 326 19.89 2.63 -1.09
N VAL A 327 19.22 1.47 -1.13
CA VAL A 327 17.77 1.33 -1.26
C VAL A 327 17.24 0.73 0.01
N TYR A 328 16.13 1.25 0.54
CA TYR A 328 15.50 0.77 1.77
C TYR A 328 14.29 -0.12 1.48
N HIS A 329 13.55 0.24 0.44
CA HIS A 329 12.30 -0.40 0.05
C HIS A 329 12.22 -0.46 -1.48
N SER A 330 12.05 -1.66 -2.02
CA SER A 330 11.87 -1.86 -3.46
C SER A 330 10.51 -2.47 -3.75
N HIS A 331 9.82 -1.93 -4.76
CA HIS A 331 8.44 -2.26 -5.10
C HIS A 331 8.34 -2.92 -6.48
N CYS A 332 7.56 -3.99 -6.58
CA CYS A 332 7.27 -4.63 -7.86
C CYS A 332 6.01 -4.03 -8.50
N TRP A 333 6.18 -2.96 -9.28
CA TRP A 333 5.04 -2.36 -9.99
C TRP A 333 4.45 -3.31 -11.05
N PRO A 334 3.10 -3.38 -11.15
CA PRO A 334 2.45 -4.23 -12.13
C PRO A 334 2.60 -3.68 -13.56
N GLY A 335 2.69 -4.57 -14.54
CA GLY A 335 2.57 -4.24 -15.97
C GLY A 335 3.74 -4.68 -16.83
N ASP A 336 3.44 -5.11 -18.06
CA ASP A 336 4.45 -5.47 -19.06
C ASP A 336 5.26 -4.25 -19.56
N GLN A 337 4.77 -3.05 -19.25
CA GLN A 337 5.43 -1.77 -19.48
C GLN A 337 6.68 -1.54 -18.63
N TYR A 338 6.94 -2.41 -17.66
CA TYR A 338 8.22 -2.48 -16.94
C TYR A 338 9.01 -3.69 -17.46
N PRO A 339 9.50 -3.65 -18.72
CA PRO A 339 10.34 -4.72 -19.25
C PRO A 339 11.63 -4.77 -18.43
N GLY A 340 12.01 -5.96 -17.99
CA GLY A 340 13.17 -6.11 -17.12
C GLY A 340 13.45 -7.54 -16.72
N TYR A 341 14.38 -7.69 -15.79
CA TYR A 341 14.83 -8.96 -15.22
C TYR A 341 13.73 -9.66 -14.42
N PHE A 342 12.92 -8.88 -13.68
CA PHE A 342 11.78 -9.32 -12.89
C PHE A 342 10.48 -8.67 -13.38
N ASN A 343 9.47 -9.49 -13.68
CA ASN A 343 8.13 -9.07 -14.09
C ASN A 343 7.10 -9.70 -13.15
N LYS A 344 6.26 -8.85 -12.55
CA LYS A 344 5.26 -9.28 -11.56
C LYS A 344 4.34 -10.38 -12.08
N TRP A 345 3.84 -10.23 -13.29
CA TRP A 345 2.89 -11.18 -13.87
C TRP A 345 3.56 -12.51 -14.22
N ALA A 346 4.81 -12.49 -14.69
CA ALA A 346 5.60 -13.69 -14.89
C ALA A 346 5.84 -14.44 -13.58
N TYR A 347 6.06 -13.71 -12.48
CA TYR A 347 6.15 -14.30 -11.15
C TYR A 347 4.84 -14.92 -10.68
N GLU A 348 3.73 -14.21 -10.83
CA GLU A 348 2.40 -14.73 -10.48
C GLU A 348 2.01 -15.98 -11.31
N ARG A 349 2.60 -16.15 -12.51
CA ARG A 349 2.45 -17.35 -13.35
C ARG A 349 3.46 -18.47 -13.06
N GLY A 350 4.39 -18.25 -12.13
CA GLY A 350 5.41 -19.24 -11.76
C GLY A 350 6.53 -19.43 -12.78
N GLU A 351 6.84 -18.40 -13.58
CA GLU A 351 7.84 -18.49 -14.66
C GLU A 351 9.31 -18.36 -14.19
N TYR A 352 9.53 -18.04 -12.92
CA TYR A 352 10.85 -17.97 -12.31
C TYR A 352 11.17 -19.30 -11.63
N THR A 353 12.28 -19.93 -12.02
CA THR A 353 12.74 -21.20 -11.44
C THR A 353 14.21 -21.09 -11.03
N VAL A 354 14.60 -21.90 -10.04
CA VAL A 354 15.99 -21.97 -9.55
C VAL A 354 16.98 -22.44 -10.63
N ASP A 355 16.52 -23.23 -11.61
CA ASP A 355 17.35 -23.67 -12.74
C ASP A 355 17.62 -22.52 -13.71
N LYS A 356 16.63 -21.66 -13.94
CA LYS A 356 16.75 -20.49 -14.83
C LYS A 356 17.52 -19.35 -14.17
N PHE A 357 17.45 -19.26 -12.83
CA PHE A 357 18.10 -18.22 -12.03
C PHE A 357 18.85 -18.82 -10.84
N PRO A 358 19.98 -19.53 -11.06
CA PRO A 358 20.74 -20.16 -9.98
C PRO A 358 21.25 -19.12 -8.96
N ARG A 359 21.19 -19.41 -7.66
CA ARG A 359 21.54 -18.46 -6.59
C ARG A 359 22.93 -17.81 -6.78
N GLN A 360 23.87 -18.60 -7.26
CA GLN A 360 25.28 -18.26 -7.46
C GLN A 360 25.52 -17.35 -8.67
N THR A 361 24.52 -17.16 -9.53
CA THR A 361 24.55 -16.16 -10.60
C THR A 361 23.93 -14.83 -10.18
N LEU A 362 23.27 -14.76 -9.02
CA LEU A 362 22.62 -13.54 -8.52
C LEU A 362 23.58 -12.73 -7.67
N ASN A 363 23.77 -11.46 -8.01
CA ASN A 363 24.50 -10.50 -7.21
C ASN A 363 23.56 -9.70 -6.31
N ILE A 364 23.30 -10.20 -5.10
CA ILE A 364 22.40 -9.58 -4.12
C ILE A 364 22.82 -8.17 -3.64
N SER A 365 23.98 -7.68 -4.06
CA SER A 365 24.39 -6.27 -3.84
C SER A 365 23.69 -5.29 -4.78
N VAL A 366 22.92 -5.78 -5.76
CA VAL A 366 22.13 -5.00 -6.72
C VAL A 366 20.65 -5.36 -6.56
N ILE A 367 19.76 -4.37 -6.65
CA ILE A 367 18.35 -4.53 -6.30
C ILE A 367 17.61 -5.58 -7.11
N ASN A 368 17.78 -5.64 -8.43
CA ASN A 368 17.09 -6.62 -9.26
C ASN A 368 17.41 -8.08 -8.88
N ASP A 369 18.68 -8.38 -8.64
CA ASP A 369 19.17 -9.69 -8.23
C ASP A 369 18.81 -9.99 -6.77
N TYR A 370 18.84 -8.97 -5.89
CA TYR A 370 18.34 -9.09 -4.52
C TYR A 370 16.85 -9.48 -4.52
N PHE A 371 16.02 -8.76 -5.28
CA PHE A 371 14.59 -9.03 -5.39
C PHE A 371 14.33 -10.45 -5.92
N MET A 372 15.02 -10.83 -7.00
CA MET A 372 14.95 -12.20 -7.54
C MET A 372 15.37 -13.25 -6.51
N ALA A 373 16.43 -12.99 -5.75
CA ALA A 373 16.92 -13.90 -4.74
C ALA A 373 15.89 -14.12 -3.62
N MET A 374 15.28 -13.05 -3.11
CA MET A 374 14.23 -13.15 -2.09
C MET A 374 13.05 -13.98 -2.58
N VAL A 375 12.62 -13.71 -3.81
CA VAL A 375 11.46 -14.38 -4.40
C VAL A 375 11.68 -15.88 -4.64
N LEU A 376 12.89 -16.28 -5.04
CA LEU A 376 13.19 -17.68 -5.39
C LEU A 376 13.74 -18.51 -4.24
N TYR A 377 14.50 -17.90 -3.34
CA TYR A 377 15.27 -18.61 -2.32
C TYR A 377 14.86 -18.25 -0.89
N GLY A 378 14.09 -17.18 -0.70
CA GLY A 378 13.77 -16.66 0.63
C GLY A 378 14.98 -16.07 1.35
N ALA A 379 14.85 -15.98 2.68
CA ALA A 379 15.91 -15.53 3.59
C ALA A 379 17.07 -16.53 3.70
#